data_AF-A0A4R7JIS4-F1
#
_entry.id   AF-A0A4R7JIS4-F1
#
_cell.length_a   1.000
_cell.length_b   1.000
_cell.length_c   1.000
_cell.angle_alpha   90.00
_cell.angle_beta   90.00
_cell.angle_gamma   90.00
#
_symmetry.space_group_name_H-M   'P 1'
#
loop_
_entity.id
_entity.type
_entity.pdbx_description
1 polymer ?
#
loop_
_entity_poly.entity_id
_entity_poly.type
_entity_poly.pdbx_seq_one_letter_code
_entity_poly.pdbx_strand_id
1 'polypeptide(L)'
;MFIERCPYRVVRHNGPCPKQVRPSSDGIGVMSKTTVKDVSTVDESAPDPRARTPRTEGGSRALALLLVITGAAGLLAAWVITIDKQKLLEAKIAGTTFTPGCSLNPVVSCGSVMESDQASVFGFPNPMLGLAAYAVVVCVGMSLLARATFPRWYWLTFNAGCLFGVGFVSWLQFQSLYRINALCLWCCLAWVATILMFWYVTSFNVRKGFLPAPGWLRGFFGEFTWVLPVLHIGIIGMMILTRWWDFWTS
;
A
#
# COMPACT_ATOMS: atom_id res chain seq x y z
N MET A 1 -43.59 4.51 -28.11
CA MET A 1 -44.50 5.38 -28.88
C MET A 1 -43.92 6.79 -28.81
N PHE A 2 -43.48 7.33 -29.94
CA PHE A 2 -42.77 8.60 -30.09
C PHE A 2 -43.61 9.80 -29.62
N ILE A 3 -43.06 10.65 -28.76
CA ILE A 3 -43.46 12.06 -28.62
C ILE A 3 -42.18 12.88 -28.40
N GLU A 4 -41.70 13.52 -29.46
CA GLU A 4 -40.75 14.63 -29.37
C GLU A 4 -41.41 15.82 -28.68
N ARG A 5 -40.81 16.35 -27.62
CA ARG A 5 -41.07 17.72 -27.15
C ARG A 5 -39.75 18.45 -27.02
N CYS A 6 -39.59 19.42 -27.91
CA CYS A 6 -38.50 20.37 -27.96
C CYS A 6 -38.45 21.20 -26.66
N PRO A 7 -37.28 21.38 -26.03
CA PRO A 7 -37.09 22.26 -24.88
C PRO A 7 -36.75 23.65 -25.39
N TYR A 8 -37.46 24.70 -24.96
CA TYR A 8 -36.87 25.94 -24.46
C TYR A 8 -37.97 26.98 -24.19
N ARG A 9 -38.01 27.41 -22.92
CA ARG A 9 -38.82 28.51 -22.41
C ARG A 9 -38.19 29.82 -22.87
N VAL A 10 -38.85 30.53 -23.79
CA VAL A 10 -38.44 31.86 -24.26
C VAL A 10 -38.68 32.88 -23.14
N VAL A 11 -37.60 33.39 -22.55
CA VAL A 11 -37.61 34.60 -21.71
C VAL A 11 -37.45 35.79 -22.65
N ARG A 12 -38.45 36.68 -22.69
CA ARG A 12 -38.37 37.96 -23.40
C ARG A 12 -37.41 38.89 -22.68
N HIS A 13 -36.46 39.47 -23.41
CA HIS A 13 -35.85 40.74 -23.00
C HIS A 13 -35.84 41.72 -24.18
N ASN A 14 -36.40 42.91 -23.90
CA ASN A 14 -36.52 44.06 -24.77
C ASN A 14 -35.14 44.59 -25.17
N GLY A 15 -34.87 44.65 -26.47
CA GLY A 15 -33.76 45.38 -27.07
C GLY A 15 -34.14 45.80 -28.50
N PRO A 16 -33.65 46.96 -29.00
CA PRO A 16 -34.06 47.49 -30.30
C PRO A 16 -33.60 46.60 -31.46
N CYS A 17 -34.49 46.42 -32.43
CA CYS A 17 -34.32 45.60 -33.64
C CYS A 17 -33.16 46.12 -34.52
N PRO A 18 -32.15 45.29 -34.87
CA PRO A 18 -31.10 45.72 -35.78
C PRO A 18 -31.64 45.82 -37.21
N LYS A 19 -31.48 47.01 -37.82
CA LYS A 19 -31.88 47.28 -39.21
C LYS A 19 -31.07 46.41 -40.18
N GLN A 20 -31.76 45.67 -41.05
CA GLN A 20 -31.15 45.02 -42.22
C GLN A 20 -30.61 46.08 -43.19
N VAL A 21 -29.29 46.09 -43.39
CA VAL A 21 -28.63 46.83 -44.47
C VAL A 21 -28.42 45.85 -45.63
N ARG A 22 -28.97 46.18 -46.81
CA ARG A 22 -28.78 45.41 -48.06
C ARG A 22 -27.34 45.60 -48.57
N PRO A 23 -26.72 44.57 -49.20
CA PRO A 23 -25.43 44.75 -49.85
C PRO A 23 -25.60 45.49 -51.18
N SER A 24 -24.89 46.60 -51.36
CA SER A 24 -24.64 47.21 -52.66
C SER A 24 -23.29 46.70 -53.16
N SER A 25 -23.30 46.12 -54.35
CA SER A 25 -22.11 45.91 -55.19
C SER A 25 -21.44 47.25 -55.48
N ASP A 26 -20.10 47.28 -55.40
CA ASP A 26 -19.20 47.97 -56.35
C ASP A 26 -17.76 48.02 -55.79
N GLY A 27 -16.77 47.85 -56.67
CA GLY A 27 -15.46 48.49 -56.51
C GLY A 27 -14.27 47.61 -56.14
N ILE A 28 -13.47 47.30 -57.17
CA ILE A 28 -12.10 46.80 -57.15
C ILE A 28 -11.15 47.86 -56.54
N GLY A 29 -10.18 47.47 -55.69
CA GLY A 29 -9.06 48.36 -55.39
C GLY A 29 -8.14 48.02 -54.22
N VAL A 30 -6.98 47.44 -54.55
CA VAL A 30 -5.63 47.73 -54.01
C VAL A 30 -5.29 47.46 -52.53
N MET A 31 -4.19 46.70 -52.40
CA MET A 31 -3.41 46.31 -51.22
C MET A 31 -2.74 47.51 -50.49
N SER A 32 -2.91 47.63 -49.16
CA SER A 32 -1.88 48.18 -48.25
C SER A 32 -2.16 47.99 -46.75
N LYS A 33 -1.17 47.38 -46.08
CA LYS A 33 -0.69 47.50 -44.69
C LYS A 33 -1.62 47.22 -43.49
N THR A 34 -1.26 46.12 -42.81
CA THR A 34 -1.01 45.99 -41.36
C THR A 34 -1.98 46.67 -40.40
N THR A 35 -2.82 45.92 -39.69
CA THR A 35 -2.97 46.00 -38.21
C THR A 35 -3.71 44.77 -37.69
N VAL A 36 -3.21 44.21 -36.60
CA VAL A 36 -3.75 43.12 -35.76
C VAL A 36 -5.04 43.55 -35.04
N LYS A 37 -6.04 42.66 -34.94
CA LYS A 37 -7.18 42.53 -33.97
C LYS A 37 -8.39 41.90 -34.69
N ASP A 38 -9.13 40.89 -34.22
CA ASP A 38 -9.34 40.30 -32.90
C ASP A 38 -9.56 38.78 -33.06
N VAL A 39 -8.75 37.97 -32.36
CA VAL A 39 -9.13 36.58 -32.06
C VAL A 39 -10.01 36.66 -30.82
N SER A 40 -11.29 36.35 -31.00
CA SER A 40 -12.26 36.19 -29.92
C SER A 40 -11.69 35.21 -28.89
N THR A 41 -11.30 35.73 -27.73
CA THR A 41 -11.01 34.95 -26.54
C THR A 41 -12.29 34.26 -26.12
N VAL A 42 -12.38 32.96 -26.40
CA VAL A 42 -13.33 32.08 -25.70
C VAL A 42 -12.88 32.11 -24.24
N ASP A 43 -13.77 32.59 -23.39
CA ASP A 43 -13.56 32.69 -21.94
C ASP A 43 -13.47 31.26 -21.40
N GLU A 44 -12.26 30.68 -21.42
CA GLU A 44 -11.96 29.41 -20.79
C GLU A 44 -11.99 29.64 -19.28
N SER A 45 -13.18 29.45 -18.71
CA SER A 45 -13.41 29.37 -17.28
C SER A 45 -12.33 28.52 -16.64
N ALA A 46 -11.46 29.17 -15.85
CA ALA A 46 -10.38 28.53 -15.12
C ALA A 46 -10.92 27.30 -14.35
N PRO A 47 -10.26 26.13 -14.42
CA PRO A 47 -10.72 24.95 -13.70
C PRO A 47 -10.75 25.26 -12.20
N ASP A 48 -11.91 25.01 -11.56
CA ASP A 48 -12.12 25.16 -10.13
C ASP A 48 -10.98 24.45 -9.34
N PRO A 49 -10.18 25.16 -8.53
CA PRO A 49 -9.13 24.56 -7.70
C PRO A 49 -9.62 23.48 -6.74
N ARG A 50 -10.94 23.41 -6.51
CA ARG A 50 -11.62 22.44 -5.64
C ARG A 50 -12.11 21.20 -6.38
N ALA A 51 -12.12 21.19 -7.71
CA ALA A 51 -12.34 19.99 -8.52
C ALA A 51 -11.06 19.14 -8.60
N ARG A 52 -10.45 18.85 -7.45
CA ARG A 52 -9.34 17.90 -7.37
C ARG A 52 -9.95 16.50 -7.41
N THR A 53 -10.24 16.00 -8.61
CA THR A 53 -10.61 14.58 -8.80
C THR A 53 -9.65 13.74 -7.97
N PRO A 54 -10.14 12.85 -7.07
CA PRO A 54 -9.28 12.01 -6.28
C PRO A 54 -8.32 11.30 -7.24
N ARG A 55 -7.03 11.57 -7.12
CA ARG A 55 -6.02 10.89 -7.94
C ARG A 55 -6.09 9.41 -7.59
N THR A 56 -6.77 8.64 -8.42
CA THR A 56 -6.84 7.19 -8.35
C THR A 56 -5.65 6.64 -9.11
N GLU A 57 -4.76 5.96 -8.41
CA GLU A 57 -3.51 5.47 -8.99
C GLU A 57 -3.49 3.94 -8.84
N GLY A 58 -3.28 3.24 -9.96
CA GLY A 58 -3.00 1.81 -9.98
C GLY A 58 -1.54 1.56 -9.59
N GLY A 59 -1.31 0.52 -8.79
CA GLY A 59 0.03 0.02 -8.48
C GLY A 59 0.72 -0.58 -9.71
N SER A 60 2.05 -0.60 -9.71
CA SER A 60 2.81 -1.32 -10.74
C SER A 60 2.57 -2.84 -10.61
N ARG A 61 2.68 -3.58 -11.72
CA ARG A 61 2.59 -5.06 -11.68
C ARG A 61 3.59 -5.68 -10.71
N ALA A 62 4.79 -5.09 -10.62
CA ALA A 62 5.82 -5.51 -9.68
C ALA A 62 5.38 -5.35 -8.22
N LEU A 63 4.77 -4.21 -7.86
CA LEU A 63 4.22 -4.00 -6.52
C LEU A 63 3.06 -4.97 -6.23
N ALA A 64 2.18 -5.20 -7.20
CA ALA A 64 1.07 -6.12 -7.06
C ALA A 64 1.56 -7.55 -6.79
N LEU A 65 2.52 -8.05 -7.57
CA LEU A 65 3.14 -9.36 -7.35
C LEU A 65 3.85 -9.43 -6.00
N LEU A 66 4.57 -8.38 -5.60
CA LEU A 66 5.23 -8.33 -4.31
C LEU A 66 4.22 -8.46 -3.15
N LEU A 67 3.09 -7.74 -3.21
CA LEU A 67 2.04 -7.82 -2.19
C LEU A 67 1.39 -9.21 -2.16
N VAL A 68 1.14 -9.82 -3.32
CA VAL A 68 0.61 -11.19 -3.39
C VAL A 68 1.61 -12.20 -2.80
N ILE A 69 2.89 -12.11 -3.15
CA ILE A 69 3.92 -13.05 -2.67
C ILE A 69 4.15 -12.89 -1.17
N THR A 70 4.36 -11.66 -0.69
CA THR A 70 4.57 -11.38 0.73
C THR A 70 3.33 -11.67 1.56
N GLY A 71 2.14 -11.32 1.05
CA GLY A 71 0.86 -11.66 1.67
C GLY A 71 0.65 -13.17 1.73
N ALA A 72 0.90 -13.91 0.66
CA ALA A 72 0.76 -15.36 0.65
C ALA A 72 1.77 -16.05 1.59
N ALA A 73 3.03 -15.60 1.62
CA ALA A 73 4.04 -16.11 2.53
C ALA A 73 3.68 -15.85 4.00
N GLY A 74 3.22 -14.64 4.32
CA GLY A 74 2.74 -14.28 5.66
C GLY A 74 1.49 -15.04 6.07
N LEU A 75 0.55 -15.22 5.15
CA LEU A 75 -0.67 -16.00 5.35
C LEU A 75 -0.35 -17.47 5.62
N LEU A 76 0.56 -18.06 4.84
CA LEU A 76 1.02 -19.43 5.04
C LEU A 76 1.71 -19.59 6.40
N ALA A 77 2.60 -18.66 6.77
CA ALA A 77 3.23 -18.66 8.09
C ALA A 77 2.17 -18.60 9.22
N ALA A 78 1.23 -17.65 9.13
CA ALA A 78 0.18 -17.48 10.13
C ALA A 78 -0.75 -18.71 10.24
N TRP A 79 -1.08 -19.33 9.10
CA TRP A 79 -1.87 -20.55 9.03
C TRP A 79 -1.18 -21.72 9.73
N VAL A 80 0.08 -21.98 9.40
CA VAL A 80 0.87 -23.06 10.01
C VAL A 80 1.04 -22.84 11.51
N ILE A 81 1.40 -21.63 11.94
CA ILE A 81 1.54 -21.32 13.38
C ILE A 81 0.22 -21.54 14.13
N THR A 82 -0.92 -21.20 13.51
CA THR A 82 -2.24 -21.41 14.13
C THR A 82 -2.54 -22.91 14.33
N ILE A 83 -2.27 -23.73 13.32
CA ILE A 83 -2.43 -25.19 13.40
C ILE A 83 -1.50 -25.79 14.47
N ASP A 84 -0.23 -25.39 14.47
CA ASP A 84 0.75 -25.92 15.41
C ASP A 84 0.41 -25.52 16.86
N LYS A 85 -0.11 -24.31 17.08
CA LYS A 85 -0.58 -23.88 18.39
C LYS A 85 -1.78 -24.72 18.86
N GLN A 86 -2.73 -25.00 17.97
CA GLN A 86 -3.88 -25.85 18.30
C GLN A 86 -3.46 -27.28 18.68
N LYS A 87 -2.56 -27.88 17.91
CA LYS A 87 -2.01 -29.22 18.22
C LYS A 87 -1.24 -29.24 19.54
N LEU A 88 -0.49 -28.18 19.86
CA LEU A 88 0.17 -28.04 21.16
C LEU A 88 -0.84 -28.02 22.31
N LEU A 89 -1.94 -27.28 22.17
CA LEU A 89 -3.00 -27.19 23.18
C LEU A 89 -3.71 -28.53 23.36
N GLU A 90 -4.04 -29.23 22.27
CA GLU A 90 -4.64 -30.57 22.30
C GLU A 90 -3.73 -31.59 22.97
N ALA A 91 -2.44 -31.57 22.63
CA ALA A 91 -1.44 -32.44 23.24
C ALA A 91 -1.33 -32.20 24.75
N LYS A 92 -1.31 -30.93 25.18
CA LYS A 92 -1.31 -30.55 26.61
C LYS A 92 -2.53 -31.06 27.36
N ILE A 93 -3.72 -31.00 26.76
CA ILE A 93 -4.95 -31.54 27.36
C ILE A 93 -4.90 -33.07 27.44
N ALA A 94 -4.33 -33.73 26.44
CA ALA A 94 -4.15 -35.18 26.40
C ALA A 94 -2.98 -35.70 27.25
N GLY A 95 -2.18 -34.82 27.87
CA GLY A 95 -0.98 -35.18 28.64
C GLY A 95 0.19 -35.69 27.78
N THR A 96 0.20 -35.35 26.48
CA THR A 96 1.25 -35.73 25.53
C THR A 96 2.08 -34.52 25.11
N THR A 97 3.33 -34.74 24.72
CA THR A 97 4.22 -33.67 24.24
C THR A 97 4.17 -33.63 22.72
N PHE A 98 3.73 -32.51 22.13
CA PHE A 98 3.80 -32.27 20.69
C PHE A 98 4.97 -31.33 20.38
N THR A 99 5.90 -31.76 19.51
CA THR A 99 7.04 -30.93 19.09
C THR A 99 6.75 -30.39 17.69
N PRO A 100 6.61 -29.06 17.51
CA PRO A 100 6.37 -28.47 16.19
C PRO A 100 7.52 -28.76 15.23
N GLY A 101 7.21 -28.98 13.94
CA GLY A 101 8.22 -29.35 12.93
C GLY A 101 9.29 -28.29 12.67
N CYS A 102 9.07 -27.04 13.08
CA CYS A 102 10.05 -25.96 13.01
C CYS A 102 10.89 -25.79 14.30
N SER A 103 10.73 -26.68 15.29
CA SER A 103 11.55 -26.72 16.50
C SER A 103 12.73 -27.67 16.29
N LEU A 104 13.87 -27.13 15.85
CA LEU A 104 15.05 -27.93 15.48
C LEU A 104 16.09 -28.03 16.60
N ASN A 105 16.25 -26.95 17.37
CA ASN A 105 17.21 -26.85 18.47
C ASN A 105 16.64 -25.92 19.56
N PRO A 106 17.28 -25.83 20.75
CA PRO A 106 16.79 -24.97 21.83
C PRO A 106 16.69 -23.49 21.45
N VAL A 107 17.52 -23.02 20.52
CA VAL A 107 17.52 -21.64 20.02
C VAL A 107 16.39 -21.39 19.01
N VAL A 108 16.15 -22.33 18.09
CA VAL A 108 15.10 -22.30 17.07
C VAL A 108 13.98 -23.23 17.52
N SER A 109 13.18 -22.73 18.46
CA SER A 109 12.06 -23.46 19.06
C SER A 109 10.75 -22.69 18.90
N CYS A 110 9.94 -23.12 17.93
CA CYS A 110 8.61 -22.56 17.73
C CYS A 110 7.68 -22.78 18.94
N GLY A 111 7.84 -23.90 19.67
CA GLY A 111 7.03 -24.23 20.85
C GLY A 111 7.16 -23.19 21.95
N SER A 112 8.39 -22.88 22.36
CA SER A 112 8.67 -21.87 23.39
C SER A 112 8.09 -20.49 23.07
N VAL A 113 8.14 -20.09 21.80
CA VAL A 113 7.56 -18.81 21.33
C VAL A 113 6.03 -18.86 21.35
N MET A 114 5.41 -19.96 20.93
CA MET A 114 3.94 -20.08 20.87
C MET A 114 3.26 -20.17 22.23
N GLU A 115 3.97 -20.68 23.23
CA GLU A 115 3.50 -20.82 24.62
C GLU A 115 3.69 -19.55 25.44
N SER A 116 4.47 -18.59 24.95
CA SER A 116 4.71 -17.32 25.63
C SER A 116 3.46 -16.43 25.68
N ASP A 117 3.33 -15.62 26.73
CA ASP A 117 2.21 -14.65 26.87
C ASP A 117 2.20 -13.62 25.73
N GLN A 118 3.38 -13.33 25.17
CA GLN A 118 3.55 -12.42 24.04
C GLN A 118 2.94 -12.96 22.76
N ALA A 119 2.56 -14.25 22.69
CA ALA A 119 1.84 -14.84 21.57
C ALA A 119 0.34 -14.51 21.57
N SER A 120 -0.20 -13.83 22.60
CA SER A 120 -1.62 -13.46 22.72
C SER A 120 -1.84 -12.07 23.32
N VAL A 121 -1.19 -11.05 22.77
CA VAL A 121 -1.14 -9.69 23.35
C VAL A 121 -2.48 -8.98 23.32
N PHE A 122 -3.28 -9.23 22.29
CA PHE A 122 -4.59 -8.60 22.13
C PHE A 122 -5.73 -9.42 22.73
N GLY A 123 -5.42 -10.40 23.61
CA GLY A 123 -6.39 -11.33 24.18
C GLY A 123 -6.77 -12.49 23.24
N PHE A 124 -6.23 -12.50 22.02
CA PHE A 124 -6.35 -13.59 21.06
C PHE A 124 -4.97 -13.92 20.47
N PRO A 125 -4.76 -15.13 19.91
CA PRO A 125 -3.47 -15.51 19.36
C PRO A 125 -3.05 -14.56 18.21
N ASN A 126 -1.85 -13.98 18.31
CA ASN A 126 -1.29 -13.09 17.29
C ASN A 126 -1.33 -13.68 15.86
N PRO A 127 -1.13 -15.00 15.64
CA PRO A 127 -1.28 -15.60 14.31
C PRO A 127 -2.65 -15.37 13.67
N MET A 128 -3.72 -15.21 14.45
CA MET A 128 -5.05 -14.89 13.92
C MET A 128 -5.12 -13.46 13.39
N LEU A 129 -4.43 -12.51 14.03
CA LEU A 129 -4.25 -11.16 13.48
C LEU A 129 -3.53 -11.23 12.14
N GLY A 130 -2.48 -12.04 12.06
CA GLY A 130 -1.74 -12.29 10.83
C GLY A 130 -2.62 -12.85 9.71
N LEU A 131 -3.45 -13.85 10.01
CA LEU A 131 -4.40 -14.42 9.03
C LEU A 131 -5.28 -13.35 8.40
N ALA A 132 -5.91 -12.50 9.23
CA ALA A 132 -6.76 -11.42 8.73
C ALA A 132 -5.96 -10.36 7.94
N ALA A 133 -4.84 -9.89 8.49
CA ALA A 133 -4.04 -8.84 7.88
C ALA A 133 -3.43 -9.27 6.54
N TYR A 134 -2.82 -10.46 6.48
CA TYR A 134 -2.22 -10.96 5.25
C TYR A 134 -3.25 -11.34 4.19
N ALA A 135 -4.43 -11.83 4.59
CA ALA A 135 -5.52 -12.05 3.64
C ALA A 135 -5.95 -10.74 2.95
N VAL A 136 -6.10 -9.66 3.72
CA VAL A 136 -6.37 -8.32 3.16
C VAL A 136 -5.28 -7.90 2.18
N VAL A 137 -3.99 -8.07 2.54
CA VAL A 137 -2.85 -7.75 1.67
C VAL A 137 -2.92 -8.51 0.34
N VAL A 138 -3.22 -9.82 0.38
CA VAL A 138 -3.39 -10.63 -0.84
C VAL A 138 -4.55 -10.08 -1.68
N CYS A 139 -5.69 -9.76 -1.07
CA CYS A 139 -6.83 -9.15 -1.78
C CYS A 139 -6.46 -7.82 -2.44
N VAL A 140 -5.68 -6.96 -1.76
CA VAL A 140 -5.18 -5.71 -2.35
C VAL A 140 -4.27 -6.02 -3.54
N GLY A 141 -3.30 -6.93 -3.38
CA GLY A 141 -2.39 -7.33 -4.44
C GLY A 141 -3.12 -7.89 -5.68
N MET A 142 -4.10 -8.76 -5.47
CA MET A 142 -4.92 -9.33 -6.54
C MET A 142 -5.78 -8.26 -7.23
N SER A 143 -6.34 -7.32 -6.46
CA SER A 143 -7.11 -6.20 -7.01
C SER A 143 -6.23 -5.31 -7.91
N LEU A 144 -4.96 -5.10 -7.56
CA LEU A 144 -4.00 -4.39 -8.41
C LEU A 144 -3.66 -5.16 -9.68
N LEU A 145 -3.56 -6.49 -9.62
CA LEU A 145 -3.39 -7.33 -10.83
C LEU A 145 -4.61 -7.25 -11.76
N ALA A 146 -5.82 -7.12 -11.18
CA ALA A 146 -7.05 -6.85 -11.90
C ALA A 146 -7.15 -5.39 -12.43
N ARG A 147 -6.09 -4.59 -12.29
CA ARG A 147 -6.00 -3.18 -12.70
C ARG A 147 -6.95 -2.25 -11.95
N ALA A 148 -7.33 -2.60 -10.72
CA ALA A 148 -8.04 -1.68 -9.84
C ALA A 148 -7.16 -0.46 -9.53
N THR A 149 -7.79 0.70 -9.41
CA THR A 149 -7.13 1.95 -9.00
C THR A 149 -7.71 2.38 -7.67
N PHE A 150 -6.85 2.80 -6.74
CA PHE A 150 -7.26 3.20 -5.40
C PHE A 150 -7.00 4.68 -5.17
N PRO A 151 -7.88 5.37 -4.42
CA PRO A 151 -7.69 6.77 -4.07
C PRO A 151 -6.54 6.95 -3.05
N ARG A 152 -5.99 8.16 -2.97
CA ARG A 152 -4.88 8.50 -2.06
C ARG A 152 -5.10 8.08 -0.60
N TRP A 153 -6.30 8.27 -0.06
CA TRP A 153 -6.59 7.96 1.34
C TRP A 153 -6.43 6.46 1.64
N TYR A 154 -6.83 5.60 0.69
CA TYR A 154 -6.70 4.16 0.82
C TYR A 154 -5.24 3.75 0.93
N TRP A 155 -4.38 4.32 0.08
CA TRP A 155 -2.94 4.07 0.11
C TRP A 155 -2.26 4.57 1.40
N LEU A 156 -2.74 5.67 1.98
CA LEU A 156 -2.25 6.18 3.26
C LEU A 156 -2.70 5.29 4.42
N THR A 157 -3.96 4.88 4.45
CA THR A 157 -4.48 3.94 5.46
C THR A 157 -3.77 2.59 5.36
N PHE A 158 -3.56 2.08 4.15
CA PHE A 158 -2.82 0.83 3.94
C PHE A 158 -1.39 0.93 4.44
N ASN A 159 -0.70 2.04 4.16
CA ASN A 159 0.65 2.27 4.66
C ASN A 159 0.72 2.45 6.18
N ALA A 160 -0.28 3.09 6.79
CA ALA A 160 -0.41 3.16 8.24
C ALA A 160 -0.58 1.76 8.85
N GLY A 161 -1.38 0.89 8.21
CA GLY A 161 -1.48 -0.52 8.57
C GLY A 161 -0.16 -1.27 8.44
N CYS A 162 0.59 -1.08 7.35
CA CYS A 162 1.91 -1.67 7.20
C CYS A 162 2.91 -1.15 8.24
N LEU A 163 2.86 0.14 8.58
CA LEU A 163 3.71 0.76 9.61
C LEU A 163 3.43 0.14 10.98
N PHE A 164 2.14 0.01 11.33
CA PHE A 164 1.73 -0.71 12.53
C PHE A 164 2.24 -2.15 12.52
N GLY A 165 2.11 -2.85 11.39
CA GLY A 165 2.61 -4.22 11.23
C GLY A 165 4.12 -4.34 11.49
N VAL A 166 4.93 -3.46 10.90
CA VAL A 166 6.38 -3.42 11.16
C VAL A 166 6.67 -3.10 12.61
N GLY A 167 6.02 -2.10 13.21
CA GLY A 167 6.22 -1.77 14.61
C GLY A 167 5.88 -2.93 15.55
N PHE A 168 4.77 -3.61 15.29
CA PHE A 168 4.34 -4.78 16.05
C PHE A 168 5.32 -5.95 15.90
N VAL A 169 5.77 -6.22 14.67
CA VAL A 169 6.78 -7.24 14.38
C VAL A 169 8.12 -6.92 15.05
N SER A 170 8.59 -5.68 15.00
CA SER A 170 9.84 -5.26 15.67
C SER A 170 9.75 -5.37 17.18
N TRP A 171 8.58 -5.10 17.76
CA TRP A 171 8.36 -5.35 19.17
C TRP A 171 8.38 -6.86 19.50
N LEU A 172 7.74 -7.71 18.68
CA LEU A 172 7.81 -9.16 18.85
C LEU A 172 9.24 -9.71 18.70
N GLN A 173 10.03 -9.17 17.77
CA GLN A 173 11.45 -9.49 17.62
C GLN A 173 12.21 -9.24 18.92
N PHE A 174 12.00 -8.06 19.52
CA PHE A 174 12.61 -7.72 20.81
C PHE A 174 12.21 -8.71 21.92
N GLN A 175 10.92 -9.08 22.00
CA GLN A 175 10.45 -10.08 22.98
C GLN A 175 11.11 -11.44 22.75
N SER A 176 11.16 -11.91 21.50
CA SER A 176 11.80 -13.18 21.15
C SER A 176 13.29 -13.21 21.50
N LEU A 177 14.02 -12.14 21.19
CA LEU A 177 15.48 -12.05 21.37
C LEU A 177 15.90 -11.87 22.84
N TYR A 178 15.20 -11.03 23.59
CA TYR A 178 15.65 -10.57 24.90
C TYR A 178 14.80 -11.04 26.08
N ARG A 179 13.63 -11.64 25.84
CA ARG A 179 12.75 -12.14 26.91
C ARG A 179 12.60 -13.65 26.84
N ILE A 180 12.22 -14.17 25.67
CA ILE A 180 11.99 -15.61 25.46
C ILE A 180 13.31 -16.34 25.19
N ASN A 181 14.25 -15.68 24.51
CA ASN A 181 15.52 -16.25 24.05
C ASN A 181 15.35 -17.43 23.07
N ALA A 182 14.32 -17.35 22.21
CA ALA A 182 14.05 -18.34 21.19
C ALA A 182 13.55 -17.71 19.87
N LEU A 183 13.83 -18.40 18.76
CA LEU A 183 13.50 -18.03 17.40
C LEU A 183 12.49 -19.02 16.80
N CYS A 184 11.56 -18.49 16.01
CA CYS A 184 10.60 -19.28 15.26
C CYS A 184 10.78 -18.96 13.78
N LEU A 185 11.06 -19.98 12.95
CA LEU A 185 11.31 -19.79 11.51
C LEU A 185 10.09 -19.22 10.78
N TRP A 186 8.87 -19.63 11.17
CA TRP A 186 7.64 -19.07 10.62
C TRP A 186 7.45 -17.60 11.01
N CYS A 187 7.81 -17.22 12.24
CA CYS A 187 7.81 -15.82 12.66
C CYS A 187 8.83 -15.02 11.84
N CYS A 188 10.05 -15.54 11.64
CA CYS A 188 11.07 -14.89 10.80
C CYS A 188 10.57 -14.67 9.37
N LEU A 189 9.87 -15.64 8.79
CA LEU A 189 9.24 -15.49 7.47
C LEU A 189 8.20 -14.36 7.46
N ALA A 190 7.32 -14.32 8.46
CA ALA A 190 6.34 -13.24 8.61
C ALA A 190 7.01 -11.86 8.81
N TRP A 191 8.14 -11.81 9.53
CA TRP A 191 8.91 -10.60 9.73
C TRP A 191 9.44 -10.06 8.41
N VAL A 192 10.12 -10.90 7.64
CA VAL A 192 10.68 -10.54 6.32
C VAL A 192 9.57 -10.08 5.38
N ALA A 193 8.45 -10.81 5.31
CA ALA A 193 7.32 -10.45 4.47
C ALA A 193 6.74 -9.07 4.81
N THR A 194 6.55 -8.78 6.10
CA THR A 194 6.00 -7.49 6.58
C THR A 194 6.95 -6.34 6.30
N ILE A 195 8.25 -6.51 6.53
CA ILE A 195 9.27 -5.48 6.30
C ILE A 195 9.37 -5.15 4.80
N LEU A 196 9.40 -6.18 3.94
CA LEU A 196 9.39 -5.97 2.48
C LEU A 196 8.15 -5.20 2.06
N MET A 197 6.97 -5.65 2.47
CA MET A 197 5.72 -4.97 2.14
C MET A 197 5.75 -3.49 2.56
N PHE A 198 6.13 -3.19 3.81
CA PHE A 198 6.15 -1.82 4.31
C PHE A 198 7.06 -0.90 3.49
N TRP A 199 8.30 -1.31 3.22
CA TRP A 199 9.24 -0.46 2.49
C TRP A 199 8.82 -0.20 1.04
N TYR A 200 8.29 -1.22 0.35
CA TYR A 200 7.82 -1.07 -1.02
C TYR A 200 6.54 -0.23 -1.11
N VAL A 201 5.59 -0.39 -0.18
CA VAL A 201 4.38 0.45 -0.09
C VAL A 201 4.76 1.90 0.25
N THR A 202 5.67 2.10 1.19
CA THR A 202 6.17 3.43 1.57
C THR A 202 6.86 4.10 0.37
N SER A 203 7.73 3.38 -0.32
CA SER A 203 8.39 3.89 -1.53
C SER A 203 7.38 4.27 -2.61
N PHE A 204 6.34 3.45 -2.84
CA PHE A 204 5.26 3.77 -3.77
C PHE A 204 4.55 5.08 -3.39
N ASN A 205 4.18 5.26 -2.12
CA ASN A 205 3.52 6.46 -1.61
C ASN A 205 4.40 7.72 -1.73
N VAL A 206 5.70 7.58 -1.49
CA VAL A 206 6.68 8.67 -1.62
C VAL A 206 6.87 9.06 -3.10
N ARG A 207 7.07 8.08 -3.99
CA ARG A 207 7.23 8.30 -5.44
C ARG A 207 6.00 8.95 -6.08
N LYS A 208 4.80 8.58 -5.62
CA LYS A 208 3.53 9.16 -6.09
C LYS A 208 3.17 10.49 -5.43
N GLY A 209 3.98 10.98 -4.48
CA GLY A 209 3.76 12.26 -3.80
C GLY A 209 2.58 12.27 -2.83
N PHE A 210 2.11 11.10 -2.38
CA PHE A 210 1.06 10.98 -1.37
C PHE A 210 1.55 11.34 0.03
N LEU A 211 2.84 11.12 0.29
CA LEU A 211 3.53 11.62 1.47
C LEU A 211 4.27 12.93 1.12
N PRO A 212 4.16 13.98 1.95
CA PRO A 212 4.91 15.22 1.79
C PRO A 212 6.40 14.95 2.08
N ALA A 213 7.12 14.47 1.07
CA ALA A 213 8.55 14.20 1.14
C ALA A 213 9.33 15.25 0.33
N PRO A 214 10.48 15.75 0.85
CA PRO A 214 11.37 16.63 0.10
C PRO A 214 11.97 15.92 -1.12
N GLY A 215 12.38 16.68 -2.14
CA GLY A 215 12.79 16.15 -3.44
C GLY A 215 13.93 15.13 -3.39
N TRP A 216 14.91 15.34 -2.51
CA TRP A 216 16.03 14.41 -2.29
C TRP A 216 15.56 13.05 -1.77
N LEU A 217 14.54 13.04 -0.89
CA LEU A 217 13.99 11.80 -0.33
C LEU A 217 13.21 11.03 -1.41
N ARG A 218 12.51 11.73 -2.31
CA ARG A 218 11.86 11.10 -3.47
C ARG A 218 12.87 10.48 -4.44
N GLY A 219 14.01 11.13 -4.67
CA GLY A 219 15.13 10.58 -5.45
C GLY A 219 15.72 9.32 -4.82
N PHE A 220 16.01 9.37 -3.51
CA PHE A 220 16.54 8.23 -2.76
C PHE A 220 15.60 7.01 -2.78
N PHE A 221 14.30 7.21 -2.52
CA PHE A 221 13.29 6.16 -2.65
C PHE A 221 13.00 5.79 -4.11
N GLY A 222 13.57 6.47 -5.10
CA GLY A 222 13.49 6.12 -6.52
C GLY A 222 14.56 5.09 -6.93
N GLU A 223 15.77 5.29 -6.44
CA GLU A 223 16.97 4.57 -6.87
C GLU A 223 17.36 3.44 -5.90
N PHE A 224 17.14 3.63 -4.60
CA PHE A 224 17.62 2.71 -3.54
C PHE A 224 16.50 2.02 -2.75
N THR A 225 15.32 1.83 -3.34
CA THR A 225 14.18 1.19 -2.64
C THR A 225 14.49 -0.19 -2.09
N TRP A 226 15.33 -0.97 -2.77
CA TRP A 226 15.70 -2.32 -2.34
C TRP A 226 16.72 -2.32 -1.20
N VAL A 227 17.51 -1.24 -1.05
CA VAL A 227 18.53 -1.12 0.01
C VAL A 227 17.87 -1.04 1.38
N LEU A 228 16.77 -0.30 1.50
CA LEU A 228 16.05 -0.12 2.77
C LEU A 228 15.54 -1.44 3.40
N PRO A 229 14.79 -2.31 2.69
CA PRO A 229 14.37 -3.58 3.25
C PRO A 229 15.56 -4.52 3.49
N VAL A 230 16.56 -4.56 2.60
CA VAL A 230 17.76 -5.39 2.80
C VAL A 230 18.53 -4.96 4.04
N LEU A 231 18.74 -3.66 4.23
CA LEU A 231 19.40 -3.11 5.41
C LEU A 231 18.59 -3.41 6.69
N HIS A 232 17.28 -3.20 6.67
CA HIS A 232 16.43 -3.48 7.83
C HIS A 232 16.47 -4.97 8.21
N ILE A 233 16.32 -5.88 7.22
CA ILE A 233 16.44 -7.33 7.44
C ILE A 233 17.86 -7.70 7.90
N GLY A 234 18.89 -7.09 7.31
CA GLY A 234 20.29 -7.31 7.66
C GLY A 234 20.62 -6.90 9.10
N ILE A 235 20.08 -5.77 9.57
CA ILE A 235 20.20 -5.33 10.96
C ILE A 235 19.58 -6.37 11.90
N ILE A 236 18.37 -6.85 11.60
CA ILE A 236 17.70 -7.88 12.41
C ILE A 236 18.50 -9.19 12.39
N GLY A 237 18.97 -9.61 11.22
CA GLY A 237 19.85 -10.78 11.08
C GLY A 237 21.14 -10.64 11.89
N MET A 238 21.74 -9.46 11.90
CA MET A 238 22.93 -9.17 12.70
C MET A 238 22.63 -9.20 14.21
N MET A 239 21.47 -8.67 14.64
CA MET A 239 21.03 -8.77 16.05
C MET A 239 20.85 -10.24 16.47
N ILE A 240 20.31 -11.08 15.58
CA ILE A 240 20.17 -12.52 15.82
C ILE A 240 21.56 -13.18 15.91
N LEU A 241 22.43 -12.95 14.93
CA LEU A 241 23.77 -13.54 14.89
C LEU A 241 24.59 -13.18 16.13
N THR A 242 24.60 -11.91 16.53
CA THR A 242 25.33 -11.43 17.71
C THR A 242 24.75 -11.97 19.01
N ARG A 243 23.43 -12.17 19.11
CA ARG A 243 22.78 -12.68 20.31
C ARG A 243 23.14 -14.14 20.62
N TRP A 244 23.32 -14.97 19.60
CA TRP A 244 23.66 -16.39 19.73
C TRP A 244 25.04 -16.73 19.16
N TRP A 245 25.95 -15.75 19.10
CA TRP A 245 27.28 -15.92 18.49
C TRP A 245 28.01 -17.15 19.04
N ASP A 246 28.07 -17.27 20.36
CA ASP A 246 28.77 -18.37 21.05
C ASP A 246 28.20 -19.75 20.67
N PHE A 247 26.88 -19.86 20.48
CA PHE A 247 26.22 -21.11 20.06
C PHE A 247 26.58 -21.52 18.62
N TRP A 248 26.84 -20.56 17.72
CA TRP A 248 27.22 -20.85 16.34
C TRP A 248 28.70 -21.20 16.20
N THR A 249 29.54 -20.70 17.11
CA THR A 249 31.01 -20.91 17.07
C THR A 249 31.48 -22.10 17.89
N SER A 250 30.60 -22.71 18.69
CA SER A 250 30.86 -23.92 19.50
C SER A 250 30.43 -25.19 18.78
#